data_AF-D8IE72-F1
#
_entry.id   AF-D8IE72-F1
#
_cell.length_a   1.000
_cell.length_b   1.000
_cell.length_c   1.000
_cell.angle_alpha   90.00
_cell.angle_beta   90.00
_cell.angle_gamma   90.00
#
_symmetry.space_group_name_H-M   'P 1'
#
loop_
_entity.id
_entity.type
_entity.pdbx_description
1 polymer ?
#
loop_
_entity_poly.entity_id
_entity_poly.type
_entity_poly.pdbx_seq_one_letter_code
_entity_poly.pdbx_strand_id
1 'polypeptide(L)'
;MSKTDVKELTKKETALIEKYLKLKDEEKKNKENIEAIKEDVIKLLKAHDNKIEYNGCNIVKQKVVTYKYSEAIQNIEIEIKVLKEREQTLQIANVSKTTEYIKVYDSKEDDKE
;
A
#
# COMPACT_ATOMS: atom_id res chain seq x y z
N MET A 1 -1.01 21.56 27.23
CA MET A 1 -1.19 20.77 25.99
C MET A 1 -2.47 19.97 26.14
N SER A 2 -3.33 20.06 25.13
CA SER A 2 -4.73 19.62 25.15
C SER A 2 -4.84 18.13 25.46
N LYS A 3 -5.72 17.80 26.41
CA LYS A 3 -6.16 16.43 26.67
C LYS A 3 -6.76 15.90 25.37
N THR A 4 -6.17 14.86 24.80
CA THR A 4 -6.75 14.13 23.68
C THR A 4 -8.06 13.54 24.19
N ASP A 5 -9.20 14.11 23.80
CA ASP A 5 -10.53 13.56 24.08
C ASP A 5 -10.69 12.26 23.27
N VAL A 6 -10.11 11.17 23.78
CA VAL A 6 -10.38 9.83 23.29
C VAL A 6 -11.81 9.51 23.72
N LYS A 7 -12.78 9.77 22.84
CA LYS A 7 -14.16 9.35 23.08
C LYS A 7 -14.18 7.83 23.24
N GLU A 8 -14.79 7.36 24.33
CA GLU A 8 -15.04 5.94 24.51
C GLU A 8 -15.92 5.43 23.35
N LEU A 9 -15.43 4.38 22.68
CA LEU A 9 -16.17 3.72 21.61
C LEU A 9 -17.39 3.01 22.20
N THR A 10 -18.53 3.09 21.51
CA THR A 10 -19.69 2.28 21.82
C THR A 10 -19.39 0.80 21.57
N LYS A 11 -20.14 -0.12 22.21
CA LYS A 11 -19.97 -1.57 22.01
C LYS A 11 -20.00 -2.01 20.53
N LYS A 12 -20.81 -1.34 19.70
CA LYS A 12 -20.88 -1.63 18.25
C LYS A 12 -19.64 -1.17 17.51
N GLU A 13 -19.13 0.02 17.85
CA GLU A 13 -17.90 0.56 17.26
C GLU A 13 -16.68 -0.28 17.68
N THR A 14 -16.58 -0.66 18.96
CA THR A 14 -15.52 -1.55 19.45
C THR A 14 -15.52 -2.88 18.70
N ALA A 15 -16.68 -3.54 18.57
CA ALA A 15 -16.77 -4.81 17.84
C ALA A 15 -16.37 -4.68 16.36
N LEU A 16 -16.70 -3.54 15.72
CA LEU A 16 -16.32 -3.27 14.33
C LEU A 16 -14.81 -3.07 14.19
N ILE A 17 -14.20 -2.26 15.06
CA ILE A 17 -12.75 -2.01 15.08
C ILE A 17 -11.98 -3.29 15.40
N GLU A 18 -12.42 -4.09 16.37
CA GLU A 18 -11.82 -5.39 16.68
C GLU A 18 -11.87 -6.35 15.49
N LYS A 19 -13.01 -6.43 14.80
CA LYS A 19 -13.14 -7.24 13.58
C LYS A 19 -12.20 -6.75 12.49
N TYR A 20 -12.10 -5.43 12.30
CA TYR A 20 -11.22 -4.83 11.31
C TYR A 20 -9.74 -5.13 11.60
N LEU A 21 -9.30 -4.97 12.86
CA LEU A 21 -7.92 -5.26 13.27
C LEU A 21 -7.57 -6.73 13.07
N LYS A 22 -8.45 -7.67 13.44
CA LYS A 22 -8.24 -9.11 13.19
C LYS A 22 -8.05 -9.41 11.70
N LEU A 23 -8.89 -8.83 10.84
CA LEU A 23 -8.77 -8.99 9.39
C LEU A 23 -7.46 -8.40 8.85
N LYS A 24 -6.96 -7.29 9.43
CA LYS A 24 -5.66 -6.71 9.08
C LYS A 24 -4.49 -7.60 9.49
N ASP A 25 -4.56 -8.25 10.64
CA ASP A 25 -3.55 -9.22 11.07
C ASP A 25 -3.54 -10.46 10.16
N GLU A 26 -4.73 -10.97 9.81
CA GLU A 26 -4.88 -12.05 8.84
C GLU A 26 -4.35 -11.68 7.45
N GLU A 27 -4.63 -10.46 6.98
CA GLU A 27 -4.10 -9.91 5.72
C GLU A 27 -2.56 -9.90 5.75
N LYS A 28 -1.95 -9.42 6.84
CA LYS A 28 -0.50 -9.39 7.03
C LYS A 28 0.09 -10.80 6.97
N LYS A 29 -0.47 -11.73 7.74
CA LYS A 29 -0.02 -13.14 7.79
C LYS A 29 -0.17 -13.82 6.43
N ASN A 30 -1.28 -13.60 5.73
CA ASN A 30 -1.50 -14.16 4.40
C ASN A 30 -0.51 -13.59 3.38
N LYS A 31 -0.19 -12.30 3.45
CA LYS A 31 0.84 -11.69 2.60
C LYS A 31 2.21 -12.33 2.82
N GLU A 32 2.60 -12.56 4.07
CA GLU A 32 3.84 -13.27 4.42
C GLU A 32 3.85 -14.71 3.88
N ASN A 33 2.74 -15.45 4.04
CA ASN A 33 2.60 -16.81 3.51
C ASN A 33 2.67 -16.86 1.98
N ILE A 34 2.04 -15.90 1.29
CA ILE A 34 2.10 -15.79 -0.18
C ILE A 34 3.53 -15.52 -0.64
N GLU A 35 4.25 -14.62 0.04
CA GLU A 35 5.64 -14.32 -0.31
C GLU A 35 6.54 -15.55 -0.08
N ALA A 36 6.29 -16.35 0.95
CA ALA A 36 7.04 -17.58 1.22
C ALA A 36 6.91 -18.63 0.11
N ILE A 37 5.75 -18.73 -0.56
CA ILE A 37 5.51 -19.71 -1.66
C ILE A 37 5.78 -19.13 -3.06
N LYS A 38 6.02 -17.82 -3.16
CA LYS A 38 6.09 -17.08 -4.42
C LYS A 38 7.12 -17.64 -5.40
N GLU A 39 8.32 -17.94 -4.92
CA GLU A 39 9.39 -18.48 -5.78
C GLU A 39 9.03 -19.86 -6.35
N ASP A 40 8.34 -20.70 -5.58
CA ASP A 40 7.90 -22.01 -6.05
C ASP A 40 6.78 -21.90 -7.08
N VAL A 41 5.82 -20.97 -6.89
CA VAL A 41 4.81 -20.64 -7.90
C VAL A 41 5.47 -20.08 -9.17
N ILE A 42 6.50 -19.24 -9.05
CA ILE A 42 7.26 -18.71 -10.19
C ILE A 42 7.97 -19.83 -10.96
N LYS A 43 8.59 -20.79 -10.28
CA LYS A 43 9.22 -21.96 -10.91
C LYS A 43 8.19 -22.80 -11.66
N LEU A 44 7.04 -23.05 -11.04
CA LEU A 44 5.92 -23.77 -11.64
C LEU A 44 5.41 -23.04 -12.90
N LEU A 45 5.17 -21.73 -12.84
CA LEU A 45 4.79 -20.95 -14.02
C LEU A 45 5.85 -21.01 -15.13
N LYS A 46 7.15 -20.94 -14.81
CA LYS A 46 8.23 -21.05 -15.82
C LYS A 46 8.20 -22.41 -16.54
N ALA A 47 7.80 -23.48 -15.87
CA ALA A 47 7.66 -24.82 -16.48
C ALA A 47 6.43 -24.95 -17.39
N HIS A 48 5.47 -24.03 -17.28
CA HIS A 48 4.23 -23.99 -18.05
C HIS A 48 4.14 -22.70 -18.89
N ASP A 49 5.20 -22.37 -19.62
CA ASP A 49 5.24 -21.20 -20.53
C ASP A 49 4.81 -19.86 -19.91
N ASN A 50 5.11 -19.69 -18.61
CA ASN A 50 4.77 -18.53 -17.80
C ASN A 50 3.25 -18.28 -17.60
N LYS A 51 2.37 -19.25 -17.93
CA LYS A 51 0.92 -19.11 -17.80
C LYS A 51 0.25 -20.42 -17.39
N ILE A 52 -0.63 -20.35 -16.39
CA ILE A 52 -1.47 -21.48 -15.96
C ILE A 52 -2.90 -21.01 -15.80
N GLU A 53 -3.85 -21.81 -16.28
CA GLU A 53 -5.26 -21.69 -15.95
C GLU A 53 -5.61 -22.73 -14.89
N TYR A 54 -6.09 -22.27 -13.74
CA TYR A 54 -6.48 -23.16 -12.63
C TYR A 54 -7.71 -22.60 -11.94
N ASN A 55 -8.76 -23.42 -11.81
CA ASN A 55 -10.04 -23.04 -11.20
C ASN A 55 -10.65 -21.73 -11.74
N GLY A 56 -10.56 -21.50 -13.06
CA GLY A 56 -11.07 -20.29 -13.71
C GLY A 56 -10.20 -19.04 -13.52
N CYS A 57 -9.07 -19.15 -12.83
CA CYS A 57 -8.10 -18.07 -12.67
C CYS A 57 -6.94 -18.22 -13.67
N ASN A 58 -6.61 -17.13 -14.37
CA ASN A 58 -5.40 -17.05 -15.19
C ASN A 58 -4.23 -16.52 -14.34
N ILE A 59 -3.26 -17.38 -14.07
CA ILE A 59 -2.05 -17.05 -13.33
C ILE A 59 -0.94 -16.85 -14.35
N VAL A 60 -0.43 -15.61 -14.46
CA VAL A 60 0.57 -15.24 -15.47
C VAL A 60 1.77 -14.62 -14.78
N LYS A 61 2.95 -15.12 -15.12
CA LYS A 61 4.20 -14.49 -14.69
C LYS A 61 4.50 -13.30 -15.60
N GLN A 62 4.41 -12.10 -15.05
CA GLN A 62 4.79 -10.86 -15.71
C GLN A 62 6.13 -10.35 -15.17
N LYS A 63 6.86 -9.60 -16.00
CA LYS A 63 8.10 -8.93 -15.62
C LYS A 63 7.93 -7.44 -15.83
N VAL A 64 8.14 -6.66 -14.77
CA VAL A 64 8.24 -5.20 -14.84
C VAL A 64 9.70 -4.83 -14.61
N VAL A 65 10.21 -3.88 -15.39
CA VAL A 65 11.57 -3.35 -15.23
C VAL A 65 11.45 -1.92 -14.76
N THR A 66 12.08 -1.61 -13.63
CA THR A 66 12.19 -0.25 -13.11
C THR A 66 13.56 0.29 -13.46
N TYR A 67 13.63 1.53 -13.94
CA TYR A 67 14.87 2.19 -14.33
C TYR A 67 15.33 3.16 -13.25
N LYS A 68 16.64 3.22 -13.04
CA LYS A 68 17.28 4.32 -12.29
C LYS A 68 17.79 5.33 -13.30
N TYR A 69 17.20 6.53 -13.30
CA TYR A 69 17.59 7.61 -14.23
C TYR A 69 18.82 8.38 -13.72
N SER A 70 19.43 9.16 -14.62
CA SER A 70 20.56 10.04 -14.29
C SER A 70 20.14 11.16 -13.33
N GLU A 71 21.10 11.74 -12.63
CA GLU A 71 20.86 12.86 -11.71
C GLU A 71 20.15 14.04 -12.42
N ALA A 72 20.49 14.30 -13.68
CA ALA A 72 19.83 15.35 -14.46
C ALA A 72 18.31 15.11 -14.61
N ILE A 73 17.90 13.86 -14.88
CA ILE A 73 16.47 13.52 -14.98
C ILE A 73 15.80 13.55 -13.60
N GLN A 74 16.48 13.05 -12.57
CA GLN A 74 15.95 13.11 -11.20
C GLN A 74 15.72 14.55 -10.74
N ASN A 75 16.61 15.48 -11.10
CA ASN A 75 16.44 16.91 -10.79
C ASN A 75 15.21 17.51 -11.51
N ILE A 76 14.98 17.14 -12.76
CA ILE A 76 13.77 17.56 -13.50
C ILE A 76 12.50 17.00 -12.86
N GLU A 77 12.51 15.74 -12.42
CA GLU A 77 11.37 15.14 -11.71
C GLU A 77 11.05 15.88 -10.40
N ILE A 78 12.09 16.30 -9.67
CA ILE A 78 11.95 17.13 -8.47
C ILE A 78 11.35 18.50 -8.83
N GLU A 79 11.86 19.17 -9.85
CA GLU A 79 11.34 20.47 -10.29
C GLU A 79 9.86 20.39 -10.70
N ILE A 80 9.47 19.37 -11.46
CA ILE A 80 8.08 19.12 -11.83
C ILE A 80 7.21 18.91 -10.59
N LYS A 81 7.71 18.20 -9.57
CA LYS A 81 6.98 18.02 -8.31
C LYS A 81 6.72 19.36 -7.62
N VAL A 82 7.73 20.22 -7.51
CA VAL A 82 7.61 21.56 -6.92
C VAL A 82 6.61 22.42 -7.70
N LEU A 83 6.65 22.37 -9.04
CA LEU A 83 5.70 23.11 -9.88
C LEU A 83 4.25 22.64 -9.66
N LYS A 84 4.02 21.34 -9.52
CA LYS A 84 2.69 20.78 -9.19
C LYS A 84 2.19 21.25 -7.82
N GLU A 85 3.04 21.23 -6.81
CA GLU A 85 2.70 21.73 -5.46
C GLU A 85 2.38 23.24 -5.47
N ARG A 86 3.10 24.00 -6.30
CA ARG A 86 2.83 25.43 -6.51
C ARG A 86 1.46 25.67 -7.13
N GLU A 87 1.06 24.90 -8.13
CA GLU A 87 -0.29 25.03 -8.72
C GLU A 87 -1.40 24.72 -7.72
N GLN A 88 -1.20 23.73 -6.85
CA GLN A 88 -2.15 23.43 -5.76
C GLN A 88 -2.25 24.61 -4.78
N THR A 89 -1.12 25.16 -4.36
CA THR A 89 -1.06 26.30 -3.44
C THR A 89 -1.72 27.55 -4.03
N LEU A 90 -1.53 27.78 -5.33
CA LEU A 90 -2.12 28.91 -6.06
C LEU A 90 -3.59 28.67 -6.45
N GLN A 91 -4.18 27.52 -6.09
CA GLN A 91 -5.55 27.14 -6.44
C GLN A 91 -5.84 27.12 -7.95
N ILE A 92 -4.80 26.87 -8.75
CA ILE A 92 -4.90 26.69 -10.20
C ILE A 92 -5.27 25.23 -10.51
N ALA A 93 -4.76 24.29 -9.71
CA ALA A 93 -5.04 22.87 -9.86
C ALA A 93 -6.48 22.52 -9.47
N ASN A 94 -7.13 21.67 -10.26
CA ASN A 94 -8.47 21.15 -9.98
C ASN A 94 -8.41 19.76 -9.35
N VAL A 95 -9.21 19.51 -8.31
CA VAL A 95 -9.33 18.18 -7.69
C VAL A 95 -10.09 17.25 -8.64
N SER A 96 -9.42 16.23 -9.16
CA SER A 96 -10.03 15.24 -10.06
C SER A 96 -10.66 14.06 -9.31
N LYS A 97 -10.07 13.63 -8.20
CA LYS A 97 -10.54 12.53 -7.36
C LYS A 97 -9.99 12.66 -5.95
N THR A 98 -10.83 12.39 -4.95
CA THR A 98 -10.42 12.16 -3.56
C THR A 98 -10.51 10.67 -3.25
N THR A 99 -9.50 10.13 -2.56
CA THR A 99 -9.50 8.74 -2.08
C THR A 99 -9.10 8.73 -0.61
N GLU A 100 -9.91 8.10 0.23
CA GLU A 100 -9.64 7.93 1.66
C GLU A 100 -9.07 6.53 1.92
N TYR A 101 -8.14 6.41 2.87
CA TYR A 101 -7.54 5.14 3.26
C TYR A 101 -7.38 5.07 4.78
N ILE A 102 -7.41 3.85 5.32
CA ILE A 102 -7.24 3.58 6.74
C ILE A 102 -5.80 3.13 6.97
N LYS A 103 -5.08 3.84 7.85
CA LYS A 103 -3.74 3.46 8.30
C LYS A 103 -3.79 3.06 9.77
N VAL A 104 -3.28 1.87 10.08
CA VAL A 104 -3.18 1.32 11.44
C VAL A 104 -1.71 1.37 11.83
N TYR A 105 -1.42 1.85 13.03
CA TYR A 105 -0.07 1.89 13.61
C TYR A 105 -0.12 1.33 15.02
N ASP A 106 0.92 0.60 15.41
CA ASP A 106 1.11 0.18 16.79
C ASP A 106 1.74 1.31 17.59
N SER A 107 1.07 1.77 18.64
CA SER A 107 1.57 2.85 19.51
C SER A 107 2.84 2.49 20.30
N LYS A 108 3.44 1.30 20.08
CA LYS A 108 4.63 0.80 20.77
C LYS A 108 5.93 0.96 19.97
N GLU A 109 5.88 1.47 18.74
CA GLU A 109 7.08 1.67 17.91
C GLU A 109 7.69 3.08 18.01
N ASP A 110 7.00 4.05 18.63
CA ASP A 110 7.48 5.44 18.73
C ASP A 110 8.36 5.76 19.97
N ASP A 111 8.67 4.77 20.82
CA ASP A 111 9.57 4.95 21.99
C ASP A 111 11.06 4.65 21.68
N LYS A 112 11.44 4.62 20.39
CA LYS A 112 12.83 4.44 19.94
C LYS A 112 13.22 5.45 18.86
N GLU A 113 13.28 6.72 19.23
CA GLU A 113 14.10 7.72 18.54
C GLU A 113 14.91 8.55 19.55
#